data_AF-A0A7S1HI39-F1
#
_entry.id   AF-A0A7S1HI39-F1
#
_cell.length_a   1.000
_cell.length_b   1.000
_cell.length_c   1.000
_cell.angle_alpha   90.00
_cell.angle_beta   90.00
_cell.angle_gamma   90.00
#
_symmetry.space_group_name_H-M   'P 1'
#
loop_
_entity.id
_entity.type
_entity.pdbx_description
1 polymer ?
#
loop_
_entity_poly.entity_id
_entity_poly.type
_entity_poly.pdbx_seq_one_letter_code
_entity_poly.pdbx_strand_id
1 'polypeptide(L)'
;RRSANAKQVHGGQGTVNEVMFEGVQAGAVRIALKVVYQRGSSFKSAERSLWLNVDNHPHILPLLFTAGPNMLFMPYMELASVTEWLSQSGEARSLSPEDLRLVHQTIGLQVAWAQEHMHKVGTLHLDMKPNNVLVKNRGDARWPLWRRLHCYVCDFGLAAVNIEGSATGRGGTPGYWAPELIPLDGSGHPVSYWTDACSDPPPVCRSNITDKADTWMWATTMLAVLDRLDRMRTQGYGPFTASLARGDGLERLLANCLKPQPQDRLPMSIVSVTMQRLMRDKGADAFKPMDEDRSVMEFARAGQQICHQLMGEDDPQTWAAAERLIRVMRTHGEYREAETLCARVLERKISTDAEPSSV
;
A
#
# COMPACT_ATOMS: atom_id res chain seq x y z
N ARG A 1 13.14 -19.36 -9.20
CA ARG A 1 14.62 -19.14 -9.21
C ARG A 1 14.90 -17.66 -8.91
N ARG A 2 16.05 -17.30 -8.30
CA ARG A 2 16.45 -15.87 -8.24
C ARG A 2 16.82 -15.40 -9.65
N SER A 3 16.37 -14.21 -10.04
CA SER A 3 16.77 -13.59 -11.30
C SER A 3 18.28 -13.28 -11.26
N ALA A 4 18.99 -13.46 -12.38
CA ALA A 4 20.43 -13.14 -12.48
C ALA A 4 20.72 -11.65 -12.21
N ASN A 5 19.72 -10.79 -12.35
CA ASN A 5 19.75 -9.35 -12.04
C ASN A 5 18.76 -8.97 -10.92
N ALA A 6 18.42 -9.89 -10.01
CA ALA A 6 17.40 -9.68 -9.00
C ALA A 6 17.70 -8.45 -8.13
N LYS A 7 16.80 -7.46 -8.17
CA LYS A 7 16.87 -6.31 -7.27
C LYS A 7 16.56 -6.76 -5.84
N GLN A 8 17.45 -6.47 -4.90
CA GLN A 8 17.26 -6.71 -3.48
C GLN A 8 17.16 -5.37 -2.74
N VAL A 9 16.08 -5.20 -1.97
CA VAL A 9 15.84 -4.01 -1.15
C VAL A 9 15.86 -4.42 0.32
N HIS A 10 16.63 -3.70 1.12
CA HIS A 10 16.71 -3.90 2.57
C HIS A 10 15.81 -2.86 3.26
N GLY A 11 14.91 -3.32 4.11
CA GLY A 11 14.09 -2.48 4.97
C GLY A 11 14.32 -2.79 6.45
N GLY A 12 13.81 -1.92 7.33
CA GLY A 12 13.94 -2.11 8.78
C GLY A 12 13.24 -3.37 9.32
N GLN A 13 12.24 -3.89 8.59
CA GLN A 13 11.42 -5.04 8.98
C GLN A 13 11.73 -6.33 8.20
N GLY A 14 12.63 -6.29 7.22
CA GLY A 14 12.92 -7.45 6.37
C GLY A 14 13.69 -7.14 5.10
N THR A 15 13.83 -8.14 4.24
CA THR A 15 14.36 -7.99 2.88
C THR A 15 13.27 -8.23 1.85
N VAL A 16 13.28 -7.47 0.77
CA VAL A 16 12.44 -7.71 -0.40
C VAL A 16 13.32 -8.11 -1.57
N ASN A 17 13.02 -9.23 -2.20
CA ASN A 17 13.79 -9.80 -3.30
C ASN A 17 12.88 -10.05 -4.49
N GLU A 18 13.34 -9.72 -5.69
CA GLU A 18 12.73 -10.22 -6.92
C GLU A 18 12.97 -11.72 -7.06
N VAL A 19 11.89 -12.48 -7.32
CA VAL A 19 11.98 -13.90 -7.64
C VAL A 19 11.15 -14.22 -8.89
N MET A 20 11.69 -15.10 -9.72
CA MET A 20 11.01 -15.61 -10.91
C MET A 20 10.29 -16.91 -10.56
N PHE A 21 8.98 -16.95 -10.79
CA PHE A 21 8.20 -18.17 -10.72
C PHE A 21 8.01 -18.73 -12.13
N GLU A 22 8.62 -19.90 -12.39
CA GLU A 22 8.50 -20.64 -13.65
C GLU A 22 7.45 -21.75 -13.44
N GLY A 23 6.47 -21.89 -14.35
CA GLY A 23 5.48 -22.97 -14.28
C GLY A 23 4.01 -22.56 -14.39
N VAL A 24 3.70 -21.25 -14.47
CA VAL A 24 2.33 -20.79 -14.73
C VAL A 24 1.98 -21.07 -16.20
N GLN A 25 0.73 -21.40 -16.52
CA GLN A 25 0.26 -21.61 -17.91
C GLN A 25 0.56 -20.41 -18.83
N ALA A 26 0.78 -19.22 -18.26
CA ALA A 26 1.14 -17.98 -18.95
C ALA A 26 2.66 -17.71 -19.06
N GLY A 27 3.54 -18.63 -18.67
CA GLY A 27 5.00 -18.46 -18.68
C GLY A 27 5.59 -18.07 -17.31
N ALA A 28 6.81 -17.51 -17.32
CA ALA A 28 7.49 -17.09 -16.09
C ALA A 28 6.90 -15.77 -15.55
N VAL A 29 6.44 -15.77 -14.30
CA VAL A 29 5.85 -14.60 -13.64
C VAL A 29 6.86 -14.00 -12.64
N ARG A 30 7.04 -12.68 -12.71
CA ARG A 30 7.86 -11.92 -11.74
C ARG A 30 7.05 -11.68 -10.48
N ILE A 31 7.55 -12.13 -9.33
CA ILE A 31 6.95 -11.87 -8.03
C ILE A 31 7.99 -11.29 -7.08
N ALA A 32 7.55 -10.49 -6.12
CA ALA A 32 8.38 -9.98 -5.04
C ALA A 32 8.18 -10.84 -3.79
N LEU A 33 9.30 -11.26 -3.19
CA LEU A 33 9.34 -12.00 -1.93
C LEU A 33 9.84 -11.06 -0.83
N LYS A 34 8.96 -10.74 0.13
CA LYS A 34 9.35 -10.11 1.38
C LYS A 34 9.61 -11.18 2.44
N VAL A 35 10.84 -11.22 2.95
CA VAL A 35 11.24 -12.03 4.10
C VAL A 35 11.28 -11.12 5.32
N VAL A 36 10.32 -11.30 6.23
CA VAL A 36 10.20 -10.54 7.47
C VAL A 36 11.22 -11.05 8.49
N TYR A 37 12.00 -10.14 9.10
CA TYR A 37 12.97 -10.53 10.12
C TYR A 37 12.24 -11.01 11.39
N GLN A 38 12.67 -12.15 11.94
CA GLN A 38 12.09 -12.66 13.19
C GLN A 38 12.59 -11.85 14.39
N ARG A 39 11.79 -10.90 14.87
CA ARG A 39 12.00 -10.26 16.18
C ARG A 39 10.86 -10.65 17.12
N GLY A 40 11.05 -11.73 17.89
CA GLY A 40 10.08 -12.23 18.88
C GLY A 40 8.92 -13.04 18.29
N SER A 41 8.16 -13.74 19.15
CA SER A 41 7.06 -14.65 18.76
C SER A 41 5.75 -13.96 18.39
N SER A 42 5.49 -12.74 18.86
CA SER A 42 4.18 -12.06 18.72
C SER A 42 4.02 -11.20 17.46
N PHE A 43 5.10 -10.67 16.88
CA PHE A 43 5.03 -9.86 15.65
C PHE A 43 4.81 -10.68 14.37
N LYS A 44 4.95 -12.01 14.45
CA LYS A 44 4.97 -12.93 13.30
C LYS A 44 3.63 -13.04 12.55
N SER A 45 2.49 -12.71 13.17
CA SER A 45 1.17 -12.88 12.56
C SER A 45 0.45 -11.57 12.20
N ALA A 46 0.86 -10.43 12.78
CA ALA A 46 0.09 -9.18 12.65
C ALA A 46 0.14 -8.60 11.23
N GLU A 47 1.34 -8.43 10.64
CA GLU A 47 1.47 -7.88 9.27
C GLU A 47 0.69 -8.73 8.26
N ARG A 48 0.90 -10.06 8.28
CA ARG A 48 0.19 -11.00 7.41
C ARG A 48 -1.32 -10.89 7.59
N SER A 49 -1.82 -10.99 8.81
CA SER A 49 -3.26 -10.99 9.07
C SER A 49 -3.92 -9.66 8.71
N LEU A 50 -3.26 -8.54 8.98
CA LEU A 50 -3.77 -7.22 8.63
C LEU A 50 -3.78 -6.98 7.12
N TRP A 51 -2.72 -7.37 6.43
CA TRP A 51 -2.68 -7.27 4.97
C TRP A 51 -3.77 -8.13 4.34
N LEU A 52 -4.01 -9.33 4.87
CA LEU A 52 -5.10 -10.19 4.44
C LEU A 52 -6.49 -9.62 4.76
N ASN A 53 -6.65 -8.91 5.88
CA ASN A 53 -7.91 -8.29 6.28
C ASN A 53 -8.29 -7.09 5.41
N VAL A 54 -7.29 -6.36 4.92
CA VAL A 54 -7.50 -5.20 4.05
C VAL A 54 -8.10 -5.59 2.69
N ASP A 55 -7.99 -6.86 2.29
CA ASP A 55 -8.65 -7.42 1.09
C ASP A 55 -8.36 -6.63 -0.22
N ASN A 56 -8.97 -7.08 -1.33
CA ASN A 56 -8.66 -6.66 -2.69
C ASN A 56 -9.17 -5.25 -3.01
N HIS A 57 -8.34 -4.24 -2.79
CA HIS A 57 -8.56 -2.88 -3.26
C HIS A 57 -7.59 -2.54 -4.41
N PRO A 58 -8.02 -1.87 -5.49
CA PRO A 58 -7.17 -1.63 -6.67
C PRO A 58 -5.91 -0.81 -6.36
N HIS A 59 -5.91 -0.03 -5.28
CA HIS A 59 -4.78 0.78 -4.85
C HIS A 59 -4.04 0.23 -3.63
N ILE A 60 -4.26 -1.04 -3.28
CA ILE A 60 -3.52 -1.74 -2.22
C ILE A 60 -2.83 -2.93 -2.87
N LEU A 61 -1.53 -3.06 -2.67
CA LEU A 61 -0.76 -4.14 -3.27
C LEU A 61 -1.29 -5.48 -2.75
N PRO A 62 -1.74 -6.42 -3.59
CA PRO A 62 -2.31 -7.66 -3.10
C PRO A 62 -1.21 -8.59 -2.57
N LEU A 63 -1.53 -9.30 -1.48
CA LEU A 63 -0.73 -10.44 -1.03
C LEU A 63 -1.18 -11.67 -1.82
N LEU A 64 -0.31 -12.18 -2.70
CA LEU A 64 -0.61 -13.34 -3.55
C LEU A 64 -0.75 -14.59 -2.68
N PHE A 65 0.28 -14.86 -1.88
CA PHE A 65 0.35 -16.01 -0.98
C PHE A 65 1.46 -15.84 0.07
N THR A 66 1.55 -16.81 0.98
CA THR A 66 2.57 -16.86 2.01
C THR A 66 3.30 -18.20 2.01
N ALA A 67 4.53 -18.25 2.49
CA ALA A 67 5.20 -19.51 2.82
C ALA A 67 5.70 -19.45 4.27
N GLY A 68 5.09 -20.26 5.14
CA GLY A 68 5.29 -20.14 6.57
C GLY A 68 4.89 -18.75 7.11
N PRO A 69 5.39 -18.37 8.30
CA PRO A 69 4.97 -17.14 8.97
C PRO A 69 5.66 -15.85 8.47
N ASN A 70 6.82 -15.95 7.80
CA ASN A 70 7.65 -14.76 7.52
C ASN A 70 7.92 -14.49 6.03
N MET A 71 7.39 -15.31 5.12
CA MET A 71 7.59 -15.11 3.69
C MET A 71 6.28 -14.68 3.06
N LEU A 72 6.28 -13.46 2.54
CA LEU A 72 5.13 -12.83 1.91
C LEU A 72 5.44 -12.66 0.42
N PHE A 73 4.52 -13.11 -0.43
CA PHE A 73 4.67 -13.04 -1.88
C PHE A 73 3.64 -12.08 -2.47
N MET A 74 4.11 -11.13 -3.26
CA MET A 74 3.30 -10.05 -3.85
C MET A 74 3.72 -9.82 -5.30
N PRO A 75 2.93 -9.10 -6.12
CA PRO A 75 3.35 -8.72 -7.45
C PRO A 75 4.68 -7.97 -7.45
N TYR A 76 5.53 -8.26 -8.43
CA TYR A 76 6.72 -7.43 -8.65
C TYR A 76 6.31 -6.13 -9.35
N MET A 77 6.70 -4.99 -8.78
CA MET A 77 6.36 -3.66 -9.30
C MET A 77 7.56 -3.01 -9.99
N GLU A 78 7.45 -2.77 -11.30
CA GLU A 78 8.58 -2.36 -12.15
C GLU A 78 9.11 -0.96 -11.85
N LEU A 79 8.22 0.01 -11.60
CA LEU A 79 8.59 1.41 -11.38
C LEU A 79 8.91 1.74 -9.92
N ALA A 80 9.02 0.71 -9.07
CA ALA A 80 9.35 0.83 -7.65
C ALA A 80 8.47 1.85 -6.91
N SER A 81 8.97 2.43 -5.81
CA SER A 81 8.24 3.40 -5.00
C SER A 81 8.14 4.78 -5.66
N VAL A 82 7.19 5.63 -5.24
CA VAL A 82 7.07 7.03 -5.72
C VAL A 82 8.39 7.78 -5.53
N THR A 83 9.09 7.58 -4.40
CA THR A 83 10.42 8.15 -4.16
C THR A 83 11.41 7.81 -5.28
N GLU A 84 11.48 6.53 -5.64
CA GLU A 84 12.42 6.05 -6.64
C GLU A 84 11.99 6.45 -8.05
N TRP A 85 10.70 6.30 -8.36
CA TRP A 85 10.11 6.69 -9.62
C TRP A 85 10.36 8.17 -9.94
N LEU A 86 10.09 9.08 -9.00
CA LEU A 86 10.37 10.51 -9.19
C LEU A 86 11.87 10.76 -9.42
N SER A 87 12.76 10.02 -8.76
CA SER A 87 14.21 10.18 -8.94
C SER A 87 14.70 9.74 -10.32
N GLN A 88 13.98 8.82 -10.97
CA GLN A 88 14.41 8.21 -12.25
C GLN A 88 13.59 8.70 -13.45
N SER A 89 12.38 9.21 -13.25
CA SER A 89 11.45 9.55 -14.32
C SER A 89 11.93 10.74 -15.16
N GLY A 90 12.45 10.44 -16.36
CA GLY A 90 12.75 11.45 -17.37
C GLY A 90 11.49 12.15 -17.88
N GLU A 91 10.39 11.41 -18.03
CA GLU A 91 9.12 11.95 -18.49
C GLU A 91 8.58 13.02 -17.53
N ALA A 92 8.57 12.74 -16.21
CA ALA A 92 8.10 13.70 -15.22
C ALA A 92 8.90 15.01 -15.25
N ARG A 93 10.21 14.96 -15.53
CA ARG A 93 11.06 16.17 -15.64
C ARG A 93 10.68 17.09 -16.80
N SER A 94 10.07 16.54 -17.85
CA SER A 94 9.64 17.30 -19.04
C SER A 94 8.22 17.87 -18.94
N LEU A 95 7.48 17.55 -17.87
CA LEU A 95 6.09 17.96 -17.72
C LEU A 95 5.93 19.44 -17.38
N SER A 96 4.81 20.00 -17.83
CA SER A 96 4.38 21.33 -17.43
C SER A 96 4.07 21.37 -15.91
N PRO A 97 4.11 22.55 -15.25
CA PRO A 97 3.66 22.66 -13.87
C PRO A 97 2.23 22.17 -13.66
N GLU A 98 1.36 22.30 -14.66
CA GLU A 98 -0.01 21.81 -14.60
C GLU A 98 -0.10 20.29 -14.61
N ASP A 99 0.66 19.63 -15.48
CA ASP A 99 0.71 18.17 -15.52
C ASP A 99 1.36 17.59 -14.27
N LEU A 100 2.40 18.24 -13.71
CA LEU A 100 2.99 17.85 -12.44
C LEU A 100 2.00 17.95 -11.28
N ARG A 101 1.13 18.98 -11.28
CA ARG A 101 0.02 19.08 -10.32
C ARG A 101 -0.95 17.93 -10.48
N LEU A 102 -1.32 17.56 -11.70
CA LEU A 102 -2.21 16.43 -11.95
C LEU A 102 -1.58 15.10 -11.53
N VAL A 103 -0.28 14.90 -11.77
CA VAL A 103 0.47 13.73 -11.27
C VAL A 103 0.42 13.67 -9.75
N HIS A 104 0.70 14.79 -9.06
CA HIS A 104 0.62 14.88 -7.60
C HIS A 104 -0.78 14.51 -7.09
N GLN A 105 -1.81 15.11 -7.68
CA GLN A 105 -3.20 14.89 -7.26
C GLN A 105 -3.69 13.48 -7.56
N THR A 106 -3.26 12.88 -8.68
CA THR A 106 -3.51 11.47 -8.99
C THR A 106 -2.93 10.55 -7.91
N ILE A 107 -1.67 10.76 -7.50
CA ILE A 107 -1.04 9.96 -6.44
C ILE A 107 -1.84 10.12 -5.14
N GLY A 108 -2.13 11.37 -4.75
CA GLY A 108 -2.85 11.65 -3.51
C GLY A 108 -4.26 11.05 -3.46
N LEU A 109 -4.98 11.09 -4.58
CA LEU A 109 -6.31 10.51 -4.69
C LEU A 109 -6.29 8.98 -4.54
N GLN A 110 -5.38 8.31 -5.25
CA GLN A 110 -5.29 6.85 -5.19
C GLN A 110 -4.84 6.34 -3.82
N VAL A 111 -3.93 7.04 -3.16
CA VAL A 111 -3.52 6.74 -1.77
C VAL A 111 -4.66 6.99 -0.79
N ALA A 112 -5.44 8.08 -0.98
CA ALA A 112 -6.60 8.36 -0.15
C ALA A 112 -7.67 7.25 -0.25
N TRP A 113 -7.95 6.74 -1.45
CA TRP A 113 -8.85 5.60 -1.64
C TRP A 113 -8.37 4.34 -0.93
N ALA A 114 -7.08 4.03 -1.04
CA ALA A 114 -6.50 2.90 -0.32
C ALA A 114 -6.66 3.03 1.20
N GLN A 115 -6.31 4.19 1.78
CA GLN A 115 -6.42 4.40 3.23
C GLN A 115 -7.88 4.45 3.69
N GLU A 116 -8.79 5.04 2.92
CA GLU A 116 -10.22 5.02 3.22
C GLU A 116 -10.75 3.59 3.31
N HIS A 117 -10.34 2.72 2.37
CA HIS A 117 -10.69 1.30 2.40
C HIS A 117 -10.10 0.59 3.63
N MET A 118 -8.83 0.83 3.95
CA MET A 118 -8.18 0.29 5.16
C MET A 118 -8.95 0.70 6.43
N HIS A 119 -9.32 1.97 6.55
CA HIS A 119 -10.06 2.49 7.70
C HIS A 119 -11.45 1.86 7.83
N LYS A 120 -12.16 1.63 6.70
CA LYS A 120 -13.47 0.96 6.69
C LYS A 120 -13.42 -0.45 7.25
N VAL A 121 -12.33 -1.18 7.02
CA VAL A 121 -12.13 -2.54 7.56
C VAL A 121 -11.39 -2.54 8.90
N GLY A 122 -11.22 -1.38 9.54
CA GLY A 122 -10.59 -1.25 10.85
C GLY A 122 -9.08 -1.46 10.86
N THR A 123 -8.39 -1.25 9.74
CA THR A 123 -6.92 -1.32 9.66
C THR A 123 -6.31 0.07 9.54
N LEU A 124 -5.29 0.36 10.35
CA LEU A 124 -4.45 1.55 10.26
C LEU A 124 -3.11 1.19 9.62
N HIS A 125 -2.56 2.05 8.75
CA HIS A 125 -1.27 1.79 8.11
C HIS A 125 -0.08 2.19 9.00
N LEU A 126 -0.12 3.38 9.59
CA LEU A 126 0.88 3.92 10.54
C LEU A 126 2.32 4.11 10.02
N ASP A 127 2.55 3.96 8.71
CA ASP A 127 3.83 4.27 8.05
C ASP A 127 3.62 4.72 6.60
N MET A 128 2.57 5.51 6.37
CA MET A 128 2.33 6.07 5.04
C MET A 128 3.42 7.09 4.70
N LYS A 129 4.12 6.84 3.59
CA LYS A 129 5.23 7.64 3.07
C LYS A 129 5.43 7.34 1.58
N PRO A 130 6.14 8.20 0.82
CA PRO A 130 6.30 7.99 -0.63
C PRO A 130 7.04 6.68 -0.98
N ASN A 131 7.86 6.14 -0.06
CA ASN A 131 8.52 4.84 -0.23
C ASN A 131 7.57 3.64 -0.15
N ASN A 132 6.41 3.80 0.50
CA ASN A 132 5.40 2.75 0.70
C ASN A 132 4.24 2.87 -0.32
N VAL A 133 4.42 3.71 -1.35
CA VAL A 133 3.51 3.84 -2.49
C VAL A 133 4.26 3.39 -3.73
N LEU A 134 3.89 2.26 -4.30
CA LEU A 134 4.49 1.71 -5.53
C LEU A 134 3.77 2.26 -6.75
N VAL A 135 4.50 2.46 -7.84
CA VAL A 135 3.98 3.02 -9.09
C VAL A 135 3.95 1.95 -10.19
N LYS A 136 2.93 2.00 -11.04
CA LYS A 136 2.79 1.25 -12.29
C LYS A 136 2.32 2.22 -13.37
N ASN A 137 2.90 2.12 -14.55
CA ASN A 137 2.47 2.86 -15.74
C ASN A 137 1.58 1.94 -16.58
N ARG A 138 0.31 2.32 -16.77
CA ARG A 138 -0.75 1.46 -17.30
C ARG A 138 -1.17 1.72 -18.73
N GLY A 139 -0.58 2.70 -19.39
CA GLY A 139 -1.17 3.22 -20.60
C GLY A 139 -0.22 3.35 -21.77
N ASP A 140 -0.86 3.47 -22.91
CA ASP A 140 -0.26 3.93 -24.15
C ASP A 140 0.36 5.33 -23.96
N ALA A 141 1.61 5.50 -24.38
CA ALA A 141 2.36 6.76 -24.26
C ALA A 141 1.63 7.99 -24.84
N ARG A 142 0.59 7.80 -25.67
CA ARG A 142 -0.30 8.86 -26.17
C ARG A 142 -1.14 9.54 -25.08
N TRP A 143 -1.40 8.88 -23.95
CA TRP A 143 -2.12 9.48 -22.83
C TRP A 143 -1.19 10.24 -21.89
N PRO A 144 -1.65 11.33 -21.26
CA PRO A 144 -0.82 12.09 -20.32
C PRO A 144 -0.45 11.22 -19.11
N LEU A 145 0.74 11.46 -18.54
CA LEU A 145 1.33 10.63 -17.50
C LEU A 145 0.39 10.40 -16.30
N TRP A 146 -0.30 11.45 -15.86
CA TRP A 146 -1.24 11.39 -14.73
C TRP A 146 -2.44 10.44 -14.96
N ARG A 147 -2.82 10.15 -16.22
CA ARG A 147 -3.85 9.15 -16.55
C ARG A 147 -3.32 7.73 -16.57
N ARG A 148 -2.02 7.57 -16.80
CA ARG A 148 -1.38 6.27 -16.87
C ARG A 148 -0.81 5.81 -15.54
N LEU A 149 -0.67 6.74 -14.60
CA LEU A 149 -0.13 6.47 -13.28
C LEU A 149 -1.13 5.65 -12.46
N HIS A 150 -0.68 4.50 -11.97
CA HIS A 150 -1.40 3.72 -10.99
C HIS A 150 -0.51 3.43 -9.79
N CYS A 151 -1.05 3.65 -8.61
CA CYS A 151 -0.37 3.59 -7.34
C CYS A 151 -0.93 2.45 -6.50
N TYR A 152 -0.04 1.79 -5.79
CA TYR A 152 -0.36 0.74 -4.81
C TYR A 152 0.27 1.09 -3.47
N VAL A 153 -0.54 1.15 -2.43
CA VAL A 153 -0.07 1.18 -1.04
C VAL A 153 0.46 -0.20 -0.66
N CYS A 154 1.63 -0.24 -0.02
CA CYS A 154 2.27 -1.47 0.44
C CYS A 154 2.95 -1.29 1.80
N ASP A 155 3.51 -2.38 2.33
CA ASP A 155 4.30 -2.43 3.57
C ASP A 155 3.49 -2.22 4.85
N PHE A 156 2.83 -3.31 5.28
CA PHE A 156 1.97 -3.35 6.46
C PHE A 156 2.74 -3.73 7.73
N GLY A 157 4.07 -3.61 7.74
CA GLY A 157 4.92 -4.02 8.86
C GLY A 157 4.66 -3.27 10.17
N LEU A 158 3.98 -2.11 10.10
CA LEU A 158 3.57 -1.30 11.25
C LEU A 158 2.06 -1.14 11.35
N ALA A 159 1.30 -1.83 10.49
CA ALA A 159 -0.14 -1.74 10.50
C ALA A 159 -0.70 -2.24 11.85
N ALA A 160 -1.85 -1.71 12.23
CA ALA A 160 -2.55 -2.09 13.46
C ALA A 160 -4.06 -2.15 13.25
N VAL A 161 -4.76 -2.88 14.11
CA VAL A 161 -6.23 -2.81 14.18
C VAL A 161 -6.61 -1.49 14.87
N ASN A 162 -7.59 -0.78 14.32
CA ASN A 162 -8.17 0.42 14.89
C ASN A 162 -9.12 0.06 16.05
N ILE A 163 -8.57 -0.41 17.16
CA ILE A 163 -9.31 -0.66 18.40
C ILE A 163 -9.07 0.51 19.35
N GLU A 164 -10.15 1.05 19.92
CA GLU A 164 -10.15 2.14 20.90
C GLU A 164 -9.05 1.96 21.96
N GLY A 165 -7.93 2.64 21.76
CA GLY A 165 -6.93 2.84 22.80
C GLY A 165 -5.71 1.93 22.83
N SER A 166 -5.53 0.92 21.97
CA SER A 166 -4.28 0.12 21.99
C SER A 166 -3.76 -0.29 20.61
N ALA A 167 -2.80 0.48 20.10
CA ALA A 167 -1.94 0.05 19.02
C ALA A 167 -0.48 0.11 19.52
N THR A 168 0.12 -1.06 19.75
CA THR A 168 1.52 -1.20 20.12
C THR A 168 2.34 -1.51 18.88
N GLY A 169 3.27 -0.63 18.51
CA GLY A 169 4.17 -0.83 17.38
C GLY A 169 5.62 -0.56 17.76
N ARG A 170 6.58 -1.08 16.99
CA ARG A 170 8.00 -0.66 17.09
C ARG A 170 8.44 -0.21 15.70
N GLY A 171 8.78 1.07 15.55
CA GLY A 171 9.29 1.62 14.30
C GLY A 171 8.33 2.58 13.58
N GLY A 172 8.77 3.03 12.41
CA GLY A 172 8.09 3.99 11.52
C GLY A 172 9.07 5.07 11.06
N THR A 173 8.61 6.00 10.23
CA THR A 173 9.46 7.04 9.64
C THR A 173 9.17 8.40 10.30
N PRO A 174 9.99 8.86 11.28
CA PRO A 174 9.64 9.98 12.16
C PRO A 174 9.22 11.27 11.45
N GLY A 175 9.81 11.56 10.28
CA GLY A 175 9.48 12.74 9.47
C GLY A 175 8.04 12.79 8.92
N TYR A 176 7.30 11.68 8.97
CA TYR A 176 5.90 11.59 8.52
C TYR A 176 4.90 11.45 9.66
N TRP A 177 5.38 11.25 10.89
CA TRP A 177 4.54 10.94 12.04
C TRP A 177 3.65 12.12 12.44
N ALA A 178 2.44 11.78 12.88
CA ALA A 178 1.57 12.72 13.56
C ALA A 178 2.13 13.07 14.96
N PRO A 179 1.84 14.25 15.52
CA PRO A 179 2.41 14.67 16.80
C PRO A 179 2.11 13.72 17.96
N GLU A 180 0.90 13.16 18.02
CA GLU A 180 0.48 12.15 19.00
C GLU A 180 1.25 10.83 18.85
N LEU A 181 1.93 10.65 17.73
CA LEU A 181 2.85 9.55 17.56
C LEU A 181 4.22 9.86 18.18
N ILE A 182 4.64 11.10 18.34
CA ILE A 182 5.99 11.36 18.84
C ILE A 182 6.07 10.97 20.32
N PRO A 183 6.95 10.03 20.71
CA PRO A 183 7.07 9.66 22.12
C PRO A 183 7.55 10.85 22.95
N LEU A 184 6.97 11.00 24.14
CA LEU A 184 7.35 12.02 25.10
C LEU A 184 8.15 11.38 26.23
N ASP A 185 9.11 12.13 26.78
CA ASP A 185 9.85 11.75 27.98
C ASP A 185 9.00 11.97 29.24
N GLY A 186 9.56 11.63 30.41
CA GLY A 186 8.89 11.81 31.71
C GLY A 186 8.55 13.26 32.06
N SER A 187 9.09 14.23 31.31
CA SER A 187 8.79 15.66 31.41
C SER A 187 7.80 16.16 30.35
N GLY A 188 7.28 15.28 29.48
CA GLY A 188 6.34 15.65 28.44
C GLY A 188 6.98 16.27 27.19
N HIS A 189 8.30 16.19 27.05
CA HIS A 189 9.02 16.68 25.86
C HIS A 189 9.26 15.54 24.87
N PRO A 190 9.27 15.81 23.55
CA PRO A 190 9.68 14.81 22.55
C PRO A 190 11.06 14.24 22.88
N VAL A 191 11.19 12.91 22.93
CA VAL A 191 12.47 12.32 23.36
C VAL A 191 13.60 12.64 22.37
N SER A 192 14.78 13.01 22.85
CA SER A 192 15.84 13.60 22.02
C SER A 192 16.53 12.65 21.04
N TYR A 193 16.52 11.33 21.27
CA TYR A 193 17.23 10.35 20.41
C TYR A 193 16.60 10.19 19.00
N TRP A 194 15.50 10.88 18.71
CA TRP A 194 14.84 10.88 17.38
C TRP A 194 15.52 11.80 16.36
N THR A 195 16.52 12.59 16.76
CA THR A 195 17.34 13.41 15.84
C THR A 195 18.48 12.63 15.17
N ASP A 196 18.92 11.50 15.74
CA ASP A 196 20.02 10.67 15.22
C ASP A 196 19.50 9.33 14.70
N ALA A 197 19.52 9.15 13.36
CA ALA A 197 18.85 8.10 12.60
C ALA A 197 19.36 6.63 12.80
N CYS A 198 20.12 6.33 13.86
CA CYS A 198 20.89 5.07 13.97
C CYS A 198 20.57 4.16 15.17
N SER A 199 19.57 4.45 16.00
CA SER A 199 19.22 3.58 17.14
C SER A 199 17.86 2.88 16.94
N ASP A 200 17.77 1.59 17.31
CA ASP A 200 16.53 0.82 17.30
C ASP A 200 15.45 1.60 18.11
N PRO A 201 14.32 1.98 17.50
CA PRO A 201 13.33 2.81 18.17
C PRO A 201 12.72 2.06 19.36
N PRO A 202 12.58 2.70 20.54
CA PRO A 202 11.91 2.07 21.67
C PRO A 202 10.45 1.76 21.34
N PRO A 203 9.83 0.82 22.08
CA PRO A 203 8.43 0.46 21.86
C PRO A 203 7.57 1.71 21.95
N VAL A 204 6.81 1.92 20.87
CA VAL A 204 5.74 2.87 20.86
C VAL A 204 4.65 2.30 21.77
N CYS A 205 4.63 2.77 23.01
CA CYS A 205 3.48 2.56 23.89
C CYS A 205 2.59 3.79 23.71
N ARG A 206 1.62 3.70 22.79
CA ARG A 206 0.65 4.78 22.54
C ARG A 206 -0.74 4.26 22.86
N SER A 207 -1.30 4.72 23.97
CA SER A 207 -2.74 4.74 24.15
C SER A 207 -3.34 5.77 23.20
N ASN A 208 -4.49 5.48 22.57
CA ASN A 208 -5.30 6.39 21.74
C ASN A 208 -4.77 6.74 20.33
N ILE A 209 -4.13 5.81 19.62
CA ILE A 209 -3.93 5.99 18.16
C ILE A 209 -5.27 5.83 17.43
N THR A 210 -5.57 6.75 16.51
CA THR A 210 -6.79 6.72 15.68
C THR A 210 -6.43 6.76 14.19
N ASP A 211 -7.42 6.57 13.32
CA ASP A 211 -7.34 6.77 11.86
C ASP A 211 -6.86 8.17 11.44
N LYS A 212 -6.95 9.14 12.35
CA LYS A 212 -6.47 10.52 12.17
C LYS A 212 -4.94 10.61 12.09
N ALA A 213 -4.21 9.63 12.62
CA ALA A 213 -2.77 9.53 12.44
C ALA A 213 -2.42 9.27 10.96
N ASP A 214 -3.16 8.36 10.31
CA ASP A 214 -3.00 8.07 8.88
C ASP A 214 -3.38 9.26 8.00
N THR A 215 -4.36 10.07 8.42
CA THR A 215 -4.73 11.32 7.74
C THR A 215 -3.57 12.34 7.75
N TRP A 216 -2.88 12.47 8.88
CA TRP A 216 -1.67 13.30 8.95
C TRP A 216 -0.56 12.76 8.05
N MET A 217 -0.33 11.44 8.09
CA MET A 217 0.70 10.80 7.27
C MET A 217 0.41 10.91 5.76
N TRP A 218 -0.87 10.88 5.36
CA TRP A 218 -1.26 11.18 3.98
C TRP A 218 -0.82 12.59 3.58
N ALA A 219 -1.12 13.59 4.41
CA ALA A 219 -0.78 14.97 4.12
C ALA A 219 0.75 15.22 4.08
N THR A 220 1.51 14.66 5.03
CA THR A 220 2.98 14.77 5.00
C THR A 220 3.59 14.01 3.82
N THR A 221 3.01 12.87 3.43
CA THR A 221 3.37 12.16 2.18
C THR A 221 3.13 13.05 0.97
N MET A 222 1.97 13.71 0.88
CA MET A 222 1.66 14.61 -0.23
C MET A 222 2.60 15.81 -0.29
N LEU A 223 2.95 16.40 0.86
CA LEU A 223 3.96 17.47 0.91
C LEU A 223 5.33 16.98 0.44
N ALA A 224 5.75 15.78 0.84
CA ALA A 224 7.02 15.21 0.39
C ALA A 224 7.06 14.91 -1.11
N VAL A 225 5.93 14.44 -1.68
CA VAL A 225 5.81 14.25 -3.15
C VAL A 225 5.86 15.60 -3.86
N LEU A 226 5.16 16.61 -3.34
CA LEU A 226 5.13 17.97 -3.88
C LEU A 226 6.53 18.62 -3.90
N ASP A 227 7.26 18.53 -2.78
CA ASP A 227 8.62 19.04 -2.65
C ASP A 227 9.56 18.38 -3.66
N ARG A 228 9.46 17.05 -3.86
CA ARG A 228 10.24 16.35 -4.88
C ARG A 228 9.91 16.80 -6.30
N LEU A 229 8.63 16.98 -6.62
CA LEU A 229 8.19 17.48 -7.94
C LEU A 229 8.71 18.90 -8.20
N ASP A 230 8.67 19.79 -7.21
CA ASP A 230 9.18 21.16 -7.36
C ASP A 230 10.71 21.17 -7.53
N ARG A 231 11.45 20.37 -6.74
CA ARG A 231 12.92 20.24 -6.88
C ARG A 231 13.35 19.70 -8.25
N MET A 232 12.59 18.77 -8.81
CA MET A 232 12.85 18.27 -10.17
C MET A 232 12.73 19.39 -11.21
N ARG A 233 11.69 20.22 -11.09
CA ARG A 233 11.45 21.35 -12.00
C ARG A 233 12.52 22.43 -11.89
N THR A 234 12.97 22.74 -10.67
CA THR A 234 13.95 23.79 -10.41
C THR A 234 15.41 23.33 -10.55
N GLN A 235 15.65 22.06 -10.92
CA GLN A 235 16.99 21.45 -10.91
C GLN A 235 17.73 21.64 -9.57
N GLY A 236 16.99 21.69 -8.46
CA GLY A 236 17.53 21.95 -7.13
C GLY A 236 17.81 23.43 -6.81
N TYR A 237 17.55 24.37 -7.71
CA TYR A 237 17.74 25.80 -7.51
C TYR A 237 16.42 26.50 -7.16
N GLY A 238 16.08 26.56 -5.87
CA GLY A 238 15.02 27.44 -5.38
C GLY A 238 14.44 27.04 -4.01
N PRO A 239 13.90 27.99 -3.23
CA PRO A 239 13.11 27.68 -2.03
C PRO A 239 11.86 26.88 -2.42
N PHE A 240 11.34 26.04 -1.51
CA PHE A 240 10.08 25.30 -1.70
C PHE A 240 9.01 26.26 -2.22
N THR A 241 8.64 26.13 -3.50
CA THR A 241 7.60 26.98 -4.07
C THR A 241 6.28 26.24 -3.94
N ALA A 242 5.43 26.67 -3.02
CA ALA A 242 4.02 26.29 -2.97
C ALA A 242 3.24 26.64 -4.27
N SER A 243 3.91 27.06 -5.35
CA SER A 243 3.30 27.39 -6.64
C SER A 243 2.53 26.23 -7.25
N LEU A 244 2.93 24.98 -6.98
CA LEU A 244 2.19 23.80 -7.43
C LEU A 244 0.88 23.56 -6.63
N ALA A 245 0.71 24.12 -5.43
CA ALA A 245 -0.52 23.92 -4.64
C ALA A 245 -1.43 25.18 -4.60
N ARG A 246 -0.97 26.31 -5.12
CA ARG A 246 -1.69 27.58 -5.02
C ARG A 246 -2.98 27.58 -5.82
N GLY A 247 -4.07 27.98 -5.17
CA GLY A 247 -5.33 28.38 -5.81
C GLY A 247 -6.31 27.27 -6.16
N ASP A 248 -5.99 25.99 -5.87
CA ASP A 248 -6.87 24.86 -6.20
C ASP A 248 -7.48 24.18 -4.97
N GLY A 249 -7.35 24.75 -3.78
CA GLY A 249 -7.96 24.21 -2.56
C GLY A 249 -7.21 23.03 -1.92
N LEU A 250 -6.16 22.49 -2.56
CA LEU A 250 -5.31 21.46 -1.98
C LEU A 250 -4.61 21.95 -0.70
N GLU A 251 -4.13 23.20 -0.67
CA GLU A 251 -3.55 23.82 0.52
C GLU A 251 -4.50 23.78 1.73
N ARG A 252 -5.78 24.09 1.50
CA ARG A 252 -6.81 24.06 2.54
C ARG A 252 -7.07 22.63 3.00
N LEU A 253 -7.10 21.67 2.09
CA LEU A 253 -7.27 20.25 2.43
C LEU A 253 -6.10 19.76 3.30
N LEU A 254 -4.85 20.02 2.88
CA LEU A 254 -3.64 19.67 3.62
C LEU A 254 -3.62 20.33 5.01
N ALA A 255 -3.95 21.63 5.10
CA ALA A 255 -4.02 22.33 6.38
C ALA A 255 -5.04 21.72 7.35
N ASN A 256 -6.18 21.23 6.85
CA ASN A 256 -7.15 20.53 7.69
C ASN A 256 -6.69 19.13 8.12
N CYS A 257 -5.86 18.46 7.31
CA CYS A 257 -5.27 17.16 7.66
C CYS A 257 -4.12 17.29 8.66
N LEU A 258 -3.43 18.44 8.69
CA LEU A 258 -2.27 18.72 9.53
C LEU A 258 -2.61 19.51 10.81
N LYS A 259 -3.88 19.47 11.26
CA LYS A 259 -4.23 20.08 12.54
C LYS A 259 -3.55 19.32 13.69
N PRO A 260 -3.01 20.01 14.71
CA PRO A 260 -2.27 19.36 15.79
C PRO A 260 -3.10 18.29 16.51
N GLN A 261 -4.36 18.61 16.80
CA GLN A 261 -5.28 17.74 17.50
C GLN A 261 -5.96 16.73 16.55
N PRO A 262 -5.90 15.41 16.82
CA PRO A 262 -6.47 14.38 15.94
C PRO A 262 -7.95 14.59 15.62
N GLN A 263 -8.76 14.99 16.60
CA GLN A 263 -10.21 15.20 16.48
C GLN A 263 -10.58 16.31 15.49
N ASP A 264 -9.69 17.28 15.26
CA ASP A 264 -9.96 18.39 14.35
C ASP A 264 -9.63 18.03 12.89
N ARG A 265 -8.94 16.91 12.66
CA ARG A 265 -8.53 16.44 11.33
C ARG A 265 -9.71 15.80 10.60
N LEU A 266 -9.73 15.99 9.28
CA LEU A 266 -10.73 15.38 8.41
C LEU A 266 -10.63 13.85 8.47
N PRO A 267 -11.75 13.11 8.36
CA PRO A 267 -11.69 11.67 8.11
C PRO A 267 -11.25 11.41 6.66
N MET A 268 -10.60 10.27 6.41
CA MET A 268 -10.06 9.95 5.09
C MET A 268 -11.14 9.91 3.99
N SER A 269 -12.38 9.54 4.33
CA SER A 269 -13.51 9.59 3.40
C SER A 269 -13.79 11.00 2.85
N ILE A 270 -13.63 12.04 3.67
CA ILE A 270 -13.77 13.43 3.24
C ILE A 270 -12.56 13.88 2.42
N VAL A 271 -11.35 13.40 2.77
CA VAL A 271 -10.14 13.63 1.98
C VAL A 271 -10.30 13.05 0.57
N SER A 272 -10.70 11.78 0.44
CA SER A 272 -10.98 11.12 -0.83
C SER A 272 -11.98 11.89 -1.68
N VAL A 273 -13.14 12.25 -1.14
CA VAL A 273 -14.19 12.98 -1.89
C VAL A 273 -13.70 14.38 -2.29
N THR A 274 -12.94 15.06 -1.44
CA THR A 274 -12.37 16.37 -1.77
C THR A 274 -11.36 16.24 -2.90
N MET A 275 -10.43 15.29 -2.84
CA MET A 275 -9.45 15.02 -3.90
C MET A 275 -10.14 14.66 -5.23
N GLN A 276 -11.22 13.86 -5.19
CA GLN A 276 -12.00 13.56 -6.40
C GLN A 276 -12.57 14.83 -7.03
N ARG A 277 -13.11 15.76 -6.23
CA ARG A 277 -13.64 17.03 -6.73
C ARG A 277 -12.54 17.90 -7.36
N LEU A 278 -11.40 18.02 -6.68
CA LEU A 278 -10.24 18.77 -7.20
C LEU A 278 -9.76 18.26 -8.57
N MET A 279 -9.90 16.95 -8.82
CA MET A 279 -9.59 16.35 -10.10
C MET A 279 -10.68 16.57 -11.15
N ARG A 280 -11.97 16.42 -10.80
CA ARG A 280 -13.10 16.58 -11.74
C ARG A 280 -13.16 17.97 -12.35
N ASP A 281 -12.98 19.01 -11.53
CA ASP A 281 -13.06 20.41 -11.96
C ASP A 281 -12.00 20.77 -13.03
N LYS A 282 -10.97 19.93 -13.20
CA LYS A 282 -9.90 20.07 -14.20
C LYS A 282 -10.15 19.26 -15.49
N GLY A 283 -11.40 18.88 -15.77
CA GLY A 283 -11.76 18.07 -16.94
C GLY A 283 -11.29 16.61 -16.85
N ALA A 284 -10.97 16.16 -15.64
CA ALA A 284 -10.65 14.75 -15.37
C ALA A 284 -11.91 13.93 -15.05
N ASP A 285 -13.00 14.13 -15.81
CA ASP A 285 -14.18 13.24 -15.85
C ASP A 285 -13.80 11.75 -16.12
N ALA A 286 -12.56 11.52 -16.54
CA ALA A 286 -11.98 10.22 -16.83
C ALA A 286 -11.39 9.45 -15.63
N PHE A 287 -11.38 9.99 -14.41
CA PHE A 287 -11.05 9.18 -13.24
C PHE A 287 -12.27 8.33 -12.86
N LYS A 288 -12.57 7.32 -13.68
CA LYS A 288 -13.53 6.27 -13.30
C LYS A 288 -12.93 5.49 -12.13
N PRO A 289 -13.60 5.44 -10.98
CA PRO A 289 -13.20 4.53 -9.93
C PRO A 289 -13.35 3.08 -10.42
N MET A 290 -12.38 2.26 -10.03
CA MET A 290 -12.55 0.89 -9.55
C MET A 290 -12.67 -0.33 -10.49
N ASP A 291 -13.35 -0.35 -11.63
CA ASP A 291 -13.85 -1.67 -12.13
C ASP A 291 -13.07 -2.40 -13.25
N GLU A 292 -12.09 -1.77 -13.92
CA GLU A 292 -11.43 -2.38 -15.10
C GLU A 292 -9.98 -2.79 -14.86
N ASP A 293 -9.51 -2.74 -13.62
CA ASP A 293 -8.16 -3.18 -13.31
C ASP A 293 -8.04 -4.70 -13.30
N ARG A 294 -8.00 -5.27 -14.51
CA ARG A 294 -7.70 -6.69 -14.74
C ARG A 294 -6.43 -7.13 -14.04
N SER A 295 -5.51 -6.22 -13.66
CA SER A 295 -4.31 -6.66 -12.95
C SER A 295 -4.59 -7.24 -11.57
N VAL A 296 -5.64 -6.80 -10.85
CA VAL A 296 -6.04 -7.43 -9.58
C VAL A 296 -6.49 -8.88 -9.82
N MET A 297 -7.26 -9.11 -10.88
CA MET A 297 -7.70 -10.43 -11.29
C MET A 297 -6.55 -11.30 -11.80
N GLU A 298 -5.65 -10.75 -12.62
CA GLU A 298 -4.43 -11.43 -13.08
C GLU A 298 -3.56 -11.86 -11.90
N PHE A 299 -3.37 -10.98 -10.92
CA PHE A 299 -2.63 -11.29 -9.69
C PHE A 299 -3.32 -12.37 -8.86
N ALA A 300 -4.63 -12.26 -8.64
CA ALA A 300 -5.37 -13.28 -7.89
C ALA A 300 -5.33 -14.66 -8.59
N ARG A 301 -5.48 -14.70 -9.92
CA ARG A 301 -5.35 -15.93 -10.73
C ARG A 301 -3.94 -16.50 -10.63
N ALA A 302 -2.91 -15.66 -10.77
CA ALA A 302 -1.52 -16.09 -10.61
C ALA A 302 -1.24 -16.63 -9.20
N GLY A 303 -1.71 -15.95 -8.15
CA GLY A 303 -1.55 -16.39 -6.76
C GLY A 303 -2.21 -17.75 -6.49
N GLN A 304 -3.43 -17.96 -6.98
CA GLN A 304 -4.15 -19.24 -6.85
C GLN A 304 -3.41 -20.36 -7.60
N GLN A 305 -2.95 -20.11 -8.83
CA GLN A 305 -2.22 -21.08 -9.62
C GLN A 305 -0.87 -21.45 -8.98
N ILE A 306 -0.14 -20.47 -8.45
CA ILE A 306 1.13 -20.69 -7.75
C ILE A 306 0.91 -21.54 -6.49
N CYS A 307 -0.10 -21.23 -5.67
CA CYS A 307 -0.39 -22.03 -4.48
C CYS A 307 -0.73 -23.47 -4.83
N HIS A 308 -1.61 -23.66 -5.81
CA HIS A 308 -2.01 -24.98 -6.27
C HIS A 308 -0.81 -25.82 -6.74
N GLN A 309 0.14 -25.22 -7.45
CA GLN A 309 1.34 -25.91 -7.92
C GLN A 309 2.37 -26.22 -6.82
N LEU A 310 2.51 -25.33 -5.83
CA LEU A 310 3.51 -25.47 -4.78
C LEU A 310 3.04 -26.32 -3.60
N MET A 311 1.76 -26.17 -3.23
CA MET A 311 1.21 -26.70 -1.98
C MET A 311 0.22 -27.84 -2.22
N GLY A 312 -0.30 -27.98 -3.45
CA GLY A 312 -1.33 -28.96 -3.79
C GLY A 312 -2.76 -28.44 -3.60
N GLU A 313 -3.75 -29.22 -4.05
CA GLU A 313 -5.18 -28.85 -4.00
C GLU A 313 -5.77 -28.84 -2.60
N ASP A 314 -5.24 -29.66 -1.70
CA ASP A 314 -5.81 -29.89 -0.37
C ASP A 314 -5.13 -29.04 0.73
N ASP A 315 -4.21 -28.13 0.35
CA ASP A 315 -3.54 -27.23 1.30
C ASP A 315 -4.44 -26.02 1.65
N PRO A 316 -4.58 -25.67 2.96
CA PRO A 316 -5.37 -24.52 3.38
C PRO A 316 -4.98 -23.18 2.76
N GLN A 317 -3.72 -22.98 2.36
CA GLN A 317 -3.28 -21.77 1.67
C GLN A 317 -3.74 -21.75 0.22
N THR A 318 -3.82 -22.90 -0.45
CA THR A 318 -4.43 -23.01 -1.78
C THR A 318 -5.91 -22.65 -1.73
N TRP A 319 -6.64 -23.12 -0.71
CA TRP A 319 -8.02 -22.71 -0.49
C TRP A 319 -8.15 -21.21 -0.21
N ALA A 320 -7.30 -20.66 0.66
CA ALA A 320 -7.30 -19.24 0.97
C ALA A 320 -6.99 -18.37 -0.27
N ALA A 321 -6.09 -18.82 -1.16
CA ALA A 321 -5.81 -18.13 -2.42
C ALA A 321 -6.99 -18.23 -3.39
N ALA A 322 -7.67 -19.37 -3.46
CA ALA A 322 -8.90 -19.54 -4.24
C ALA A 322 -10.04 -18.66 -3.72
N GLU A 323 -10.24 -18.56 -2.40
CA GLU A 323 -11.23 -17.66 -1.79
C GLU A 323 -10.98 -16.20 -2.13
N ARG A 324 -9.72 -15.76 -2.14
CA ARG A 324 -9.35 -14.41 -2.61
C ARG A 324 -9.72 -14.21 -4.07
N LEU A 325 -9.40 -15.18 -4.94
CA LEU A 325 -9.77 -15.12 -6.35
C LEU A 325 -11.29 -15.06 -6.54
N ILE A 326 -12.06 -15.87 -5.81
CA ILE A 326 -13.53 -15.86 -5.84
C ILE A 326 -14.07 -14.46 -5.48
N ARG A 327 -13.51 -13.81 -4.45
CA ARG A 327 -13.90 -12.44 -4.08
C ARG A 327 -13.65 -11.44 -5.21
N VAL A 328 -12.47 -11.51 -5.85
CA VAL A 328 -12.13 -10.64 -6.99
C VAL A 328 -13.03 -10.91 -8.21
N MET A 329 -13.31 -12.18 -8.52
CA MET A 329 -14.22 -12.55 -9.60
C MET A 329 -15.62 -11.97 -9.38
N ARG A 330 -16.13 -12.01 -8.14
CA ARG A 330 -17.43 -11.43 -7.80
C ARG A 330 -17.49 -9.92 -8.00
N THR A 331 -16.44 -9.18 -7.62
CA THR A 331 -16.42 -7.72 -7.80
C THR A 331 -16.36 -7.32 -9.28
N HIS A 332 -15.80 -8.17 -10.14
CA HIS A 332 -15.72 -7.95 -11.58
C HIS A 332 -16.87 -8.57 -12.38
N GLY A 333 -17.88 -9.13 -11.70
CA GLY A 333 -19.06 -9.72 -12.34
C GLY A 333 -18.86 -11.13 -12.94
N GLU A 334 -17.73 -11.79 -12.70
CA GLU A 334 -17.44 -13.17 -13.14
C GLU A 334 -18.11 -14.22 -12.23
N TYR A 335 -19.41 -14.08 -11.98
CA TYR A 335 -20.14 -14.86 -10.97
C TYR A 335 -20.13 -16.38 -11.24
N ARG A 336 -20.20 -16.80 -12.51
CA ARG A 336 -20.24 -18.21 -12.88
C ARG A 336 -18.92 -18.94 -12.62
N GLU A 337 -17.79 -18.29 -12.96
CA GLU A 337 -16.46 -18.82 -12.64
C GLU A 337 -16.22 -18.84 -11.13
N ALA A 338 -16.65 -17.78 -10.43
CA ALA A 338 -16.57 -17.69 -8.98
C ALA A 338 -17.34 -18.82 -8.26
N GLU A 339 -18.57 -19.10 -8.70
CA GLU A 339 -19.40 -20.18 -8.16
C GLU A 339 -18.77 -21.55 -8.37
N THR A 340 -18.27 -21.82 -9.57
CA THR A 340 -17.60 -23.08 -9.90
C THR A 340 -16.37 -23.32 -9.02
N LEU A 341 -15.53 -22.30 -8.85
CA LEU A 341 -14.35 -22.40 -7.99
C LEU A 341 -14.73 -22.53 -6.51
N CYS A 342 -15.78 -21.84 -6.07
CA CYS A 342 -16.28 -21.94 -4.70
C CYS A 342 -16.76 -23.37 -4.37
N ALA A 343 -17.55 -23.97 -5.26
CA ALA A 343 -18.03 -25.34 -5.11
C ALA A 343 -16.86 -26.33 -4.98
N ARG A 344 -15.86 -26.23 -5.87
CA ARG A 344 -14.65 -27.06 -5.82
C ARG A 344 -13.89 -26.94 -4.49
N VAL A 345 -13.71 -25.72 -3.97
CA VAL A 345 -13.02 -25.50 -2.69
C VAL A 345 -13.82 -26.08 -1.52
N LEU A 346 -15.14 -25.92 -1.52
CA LEU A 346 -16.01 -26.45 -0.47
C LEU A 346 -16.04 -27.98 -0.46
N GLU A 347 -16.19 -28.61 -1.63
CA GLU A 347 -16.14 -30.08 -1.77
C GLU A 347 -14.84 -30.64 -1.20
N ARG A 348 -13.70 -30.02 -1.55
CA ARG A 348 -12.37 -30.43 -1.06
C ARG A 348 -12.27 -30.31 0.46
N LYS A 349 -12.64 -29.17 1.04
CA LYS A 349 -12.64 -28.97 2.50
C LYS A 349 -13.45 -30.05 3.22
N ILE A 350 -14.65 -30.34 2.72
CA ILE A 350 -15.53 -31.37 3.29
C ILE A 350 -14.88 -32.76 3.19
N SER A 351 -14.26 -33.10 2.05
CA SER A 351 -13.57 -34.38 1.89
C SER A 351 -12.36 -34.52 2.81
N THR A 352 -11.56 -33.47 3.00
CA THR A 352 -10.41 -33.49 3.90
C THR A 352 -10.82 -33.60 5.37
N ASP A 353 -11.88 -32.92 5.78
CA ASP A 353 -12.42 -33.01 7.16
C ASP A 353 -13.08 -34.38 7.44
N ALA A 354 -13.50 -35.11 6.40
CA ALA A 354 -14.13 -36.41 6.50
C ALA A 354 -13.14 -37.59 6.57
N GLU A 355 -11.84 -37.38 6.30
CA GLU A 355 -10.84 -38.43 6.51
C GLU A 355 -10.54 -38.57 8.01
N PRO A 356 -10.87 -39.71 8.65
CA PRO A 356 -10.53 -39.93 10.04
C PRO A 356 -9.01 -39.93 10.16
N SER A 357 -8.50 -39.19 11.16
CA SER A 357 -7.09 -39.20 11.55
C SER A 357 -6.68 -40.63 11.91
N SER A 358 -6.16 -41.37 10.93
CA SER A 358 -5.58 -42.69 11.13
C SER A 358 -4.24 -42.51 11.84
N VAL A 359 -4.27 -42.58 13.16
CA VAL A 359 -3.12 -42.87 14.02
C VAL A 359 -3.00 -44.38 14.19
#